data_AF-A0A357ADV3-F1
#
_entry.id   AF-A0A357ADV3-F1
#
_cell.length_a   1.000
_cell.length_b   1.000
_cell.length_c   1.000
_cell.angle_alpha   90.00
_cell.angle_beta   90.00
_cell.angle_gamma   90.00
#
_symmetry.space_group_name_H-M   'P 1'
#
loop_
_entity.id
_entity.type
_entity.pdbx_description
1 polymer ?
#
loop_
_entity_poly.entity_id
_entity_poly.type
_entity_poly.pdbx_seq_one_letter_code
_entity_poly.pdbx_strand_id
1 'polypeptide(L)' 'MAEFYWQKLDCKNQPTGGLGAWRAKVPGGWIIAIRCGGSEGGGVTFYPDPNHQWNGGTLPL' A
#
# COMPACT_ATOMS: atom_id res chain seq x y z
N MET A 1 -12.83 13.36 12.51
CA MET A 1 -12.06 12.14 12.86
C MET A 1 -11.04 11.95 11.75
N ALA A 2 -9.76 11.73 12.07
CA ALA A 2 -8.77 11.46 11.02
C ALA A 2 -9.01 10.05 10.48
N GLU A 3 -9.22 9.92 9.17
CA GLU A 3 -9.51 8.64 8.51
C GLU A 3 -8.46 8.36 7.43
N PHE A 4 -8.07 7.10 7.29
CA PHE A 4 -7.21 6.66 6.20
C PHE A 4 -8.04 6.32 4.97
N TYR A 5 -7.78 7.03 3.87
CA TYR A 5 -8.30 6.66 2.55
C TYR A 5 -7.38 5.63 1.91
N TRP A 6 -7.76 4.35 2.01
CA TRP A 6 -6.99 3.24 1.48
C TRP A 6 -7.22 3.03 -0.02
N GLN A 7 -6.12 2.87 -0.75
CA GLN A 7 -6.09 2.53 -2.17
C GLN A 7 -5.41 1.17 -2.34
N LYS A 8 -6.03 0.28 -3.12
CA LYS A 8 -5.37 -0.98 -3.51
C LYS A 8 -4.24 -0.64 -4.49
N LEU A 9 -3.06 -1.20 -4.27
CA LEU A 9 -1.97 -1.09 -5.24
C LEU A 9 -2.23 -2.00 -6.44
N ASP A 10 -1.75 -1.62 -7.61
CA ASP A 10 -1.83 -2.45 -8.82
C ASP A 10 -0.62 -3.38 -8.88
N CYS A 11 -0.67 -4.47 -8.10
CA CYS A 11 0.37 -5.50 -8.13
C CYS A 11 -0.06 -6.67 -9.02
N LYS A 12 0.85 -7.13 -9.88
CA LYS A 12 0.63 -8.34 -10.69
C LYS A 12 0.33 -9.54 -9.78
N ASN A 13 -0.72 -10.30 -10.12
CA ASN A 13 -1.17 -11.49 -9.39
C ASN A 13 -1.59 -11.25 -7.93
N GLN A 14 -2.02 -10.03 -7.59
CA GLN A 14 -2.53 -9.75 -6.24
C GLN A 14 -3.84 -10.52 -5.96
N PRO A 15 -4.04 -11.07 -4.75
CA PRO A 15 -5.24 -11.85 -4.45
C PRO A 15 -6.53 -11.02 -4.56
N THR A 16 -7.63 -11.72 -4.82
CA THR A 16 -8.98 -11.14 -4.82
C THR A 16 -9.45 -10.86 -3.38
N GLY A 17 -10.40 -9.93 -3.22
CA GLY A 17 -10.91 -9.50 -1.92
C GLY A 17 -9.99 -8.50 -1.19
N GLY A 18 -10.04 -8.54 0.15
CA GLY A 18 -9.34 -7.60 1.03
C GLY A 18 -7.83 -7.85 1.19
N LEU A 19 -7.29 -8.88 0.54
CA LEU A 19 -5.89 -9.27 0.62
C LEU A 19 -5.01 -8.52 -0.40
N GLY A 20 -3.71 -8.52 -0.14
CA GLY A 20 -2.64 -7.91 -0.93
C GLY A 20 -2.14 -6.58 -0.38
N ALA A 21 -1.52 -5.79 -1.25
CA ALA A 21 -0.92 -4.50 -0.93
C ALA A 21 -1.91 -3.33 -1.07
N TRP A 22 -1.92 -2.48 -0.04
CA TRP A 22 -2.74 -1.29 0.06
C TRP A 22 -1.86 -0.11 0.48
N ARG A 23 -2.28 1.11 0.15
CA ARG A 23 -1.64 2.33 0.61
C ARG A 23 -2.62 3.39 1.06
N ALA A 24 -2.20 4.27 1.95
CA ALA A 24 -2.92 5.49 2.30
C ALA A 24 -1.96 6.69 2.25
N LYS A 25 -2.45 7.81 1.74
CA LYS A 25 -1.70 9.06 1.67
C LYS A 25 -1.56 9.67 3.07
N VAL A 26 -0.35 10.04 3.47
CA VAL A 26 -0.05 10.75 4.72
C VAL A 26 0.91 11.91 4.48
N PRO A 27 1.05 12.88 5.41
CA PRO A 27 2.10 13.89 5.30
C PRO A 27 3.48 13.23 5.11
N GLY A 28 4.23 13.69 4.11
CA GLY A 28 5.58 13.19 3.82
C GLY A 28 5.67 11.86 3.05
N GLY A 29 4.56 11.16 2.81
CA GLY A 29 4.61 9.92 2.03
C GLY A 29 3.38 9.03 2.13
N TRP A 30 3.62 7.73 2.14
CA TRP A 30 2.59 6.69 2.13
C TRP A 30 2.72 5.79 3.35
N ILE A 31 1.58 5.36 3.90
CA ILE A 31 1.52 4.14 4.70
C ILE A 31 1.18 3.00 3.75
N ILE A 32 2.04 2.00 3.67
CA ILE A 32 1.82 0.78 2.88
C ILE A 32 1.46 -0.34 3.84
N ALA A 33 0.39 -1.07 3.55
CA ALA A 33 -0.05 -2.22 4.31
C ALA A 33 -0.13 -3.45 3.41
N ILE A 34 0.48 -4.55 3.85
CA ILE A 34 0.36 -5.86 3.22
C ILE A 34 -0.57 -6.72 4.08
N ARG A 35 -1.66 -7.18 3.47
CA ARG A 35 -2.67 -8.03 4.09
C ARG A 35 -2.59 -9.41 3.45
N CYS A 36 -2.08 -10.41 4.17
CA CYS A 36 -2.08 -11.80 3.69
C CYS A 36 -3.18 -12.61 4.39
N GLY A 37 -3.49 -13.79 3.84
CA GLY A 37 -4.46 -14.71 4.42
C GLY A 37 -3.81 -15.66 5.42
N GLY A 38 -4.62 -16.34 6.23
CA GLY A 38 -4.15 -17.45 7.07
C GLY A 38 -2.96 -17.09 7.97
N SER A 39 -1.89 -17.89 7.90
CA SER A 39 -0.66 -17.77 8.69
C SER A 39 0.47 -17.00 7.99
N GLU A 40 0.18 -16.33 6.86
CA GLU A 40 1.20 -15.75 5.96
C GLU A 40 1.79 -14.42 6.48
N GLY A 41 1.30 -13.93 7.63
CA GLY A 41 1.75 -12.68 8.24
C GLY A 41 1.26 -11.45 7.49
N GLY A 42 1.31 -10.29 8.13
CA GLY A 42 0.97 -9.00 7.54
C GLY A 42 1.95 -7.94 8.01
N GLY A 43 1.92 -6.78 7.39
CA GLY A 43 2.86 -5.72 7.74
C GLY A 43 2.37 -4.34 7.36
N VAL A 44 2.90 -3.34 8.05
CA VAL A 44 2.73 -1.94 7.72
C VAL A 44 4.09 -1.26 7.71
N THR A 45 4.33 -0.41 6.71
CA THR A 45 5.56 0.36 6.60
C THR A 45 5.27 1.78 6.11
N PHE A 46 6.09 2.73 6.54
CA PHE A 46 6.07 4.08 6.00
C PHE A 46 7.04 4.15 4.81
N TYR A 47 6.55 4.69 3.69
CA TYR A 47 7.32 4.92 2.48
C TYR A 47 7.43 6.43 2.24
N PRO A 48 8.62 7.04 2.41
CA PRO A 48 8.82 8.47 2.19
C PRO A 48 8.60 8.83 0.72
N ASP A 49 7.69 9.77 0.48
CA ASP A 49 7.39 10.30 -0.86
C ASP A 49 6.68 11.64 -0.69
N PRO A 50 7.41 12.73 -0.39
CA PRO A 50 6.80 14.01 -0.01
C PRO A 50 5.87 14.59 -1.08
N ASN A 51 6.11 14.23 -2.35
CA ASN A 51 5.33 14.69 -3.49
C ASN A 51 4.29 13.67 -3.97
N HIS A 52 4.22 12.49 -3.32
CA HIS A 52 3.28 11.42 -3.63
C HIS A 52 3.31 10.98 -5.11
N GLN A 53 4.50 10.92 -5.70
CA GLN A 53 4.71 10.58 -7.11
C GLN A 53 4.75 9.07 -7.37
N TRP A 54 5.03 8.26 -6.34
CA TRP A 54 5.08 6.81 -6.50
C TRP A 54 3.70 6.27 -6.87
N ASN A 55 3.63 5.44 -7.92
CA ASN A 55 2.38 4.88 -8.45
C ASN A 55 2.10 3.44 -7.99
N GLY A 56 2.98 2.84 -7.19
CA GLY A 56 2.88 1.42 -6.81
C GLY A 56 3.89 0.50 -7.51
N GLY A 57 4.55 0.98 -8.56
CA GLY A 57 5.53 0.21 -9.33
C GLY A 57 6.90 0.12 -8.65
N THR A 58 7.67 -0.92 -8.97
CA THR A 58 9.03 -1.11 -8.46
C THR A 58 10.11 -0.45 -9.31
N LEU A 59 9.81 -0.10 -10.58
CA LEU A 59 10.73 0.50 -11.54
C LEU A 59 10.02 1.60 -12.36
N PRO A 60 10.72 2.67 -12.78
CA PRO A 60 10.21 3.58 -13.81
C PRO A 60 9.88 2.80 -15.09
N LEU A 61 8.85 3.25 -15.81
CA LEU A 61 8.64 2.87 -17.21
C LEU A 61 9.79 3.39 -18.09
#